data_AF-A0A3C1YYA1-F1
#
_entry.id   AF-A0A3C1YYA1-F1
#
_cell.length_a   1.000
_cell.length_b   1.000
_cell.length_c   1.000
_cell.angle_alpha   90.00
_cell.angle_beta   90.00
_cell.angle_gamma   90.00
#
_symmetry.space_group_name_H-M   'P 1'
#
loop_
_entity.id
_entity.type
_entity.pdbx_description
1 polymer ?
#
loop_
_entity_poly.entity_id
_entity_poly.type
_entity_poly.pdbx_seq_one_letter_code
_entity_poly.pdbx_strand_id
1 'polypeptide(L)' 'GPAARDYIVETVFAERGIQLTWFDYAGYPEYPQLWGDFTQGVTILDLLFNCGMDAHCYMRYVRS' A
#
# COMPACT_ATOMS: atom_id res chain seq x y z
N GLY A 1 9.56 -0.35 0.09
CA GLY A 1 8.68 -0.70 -1.05
C GLY A 1 9.45 -1.41 -2.14
N PRO A 2 8.81 -1.82 -3.24
CA PRO A 2 9.45 -2.60 -4.30
C PRO A 2 10.58 -1.84 -5.01
N ALA A 3 10.49 -0.51 -5.14
CA ALA A 3 11.54 0.35 -5.71
C ALA A 3 12.89 0.25 -4.98
N ALA A 4 12.91 -0.21 -3.71
CA ALA A 4 14.15 -0.37 -2.97
C ALA A 4 15.00 -1.55 -3.50
N ARG A 5 14.43 -2.45 -4.31
CA ARG A 5 15.17 -3.51 -5.00
C ARG A 5 16.19 -2.97 -6.00
N ASP A 6 15.98 -1.75 -6.52
CA ASP A 6 16.83 -1.19 -7.58
C ASP A 6 18.18 -0.68 -7.06
N TYR A 7 18.28 -0.39 -5.75
CA TYR A 7 19.48 0.19 -5.16
C TYR A 7 20.02 -0.56 -3.93
N ILE A 8 19.31 -1.56 -3.41
CA ILE A 8 19.78 -2.38 -2.29
C ILE A 8 20.59 -3.57 -2.81
N VAL A 9 21.77 -3.78 -2.21
CA VAL A 9 22.60 -4.96 -2.46
C VAL A 9 22.24 -6.05 -1.44
N GLU A 10 21.38 -7.01 -1.84
CA GLU A 10 20.82 -8.04 -0.94
C GLU A 10 21.88 -8.91 -0.25
N THR A 11 23.01 -9.15 -0.92
CA THR A 11 24.09 -10.03 -0.43
C THR A 11 24.72 -9.51 0.87
N VAL A 12 24.87 -8.18 1.02
CA VAL A 12 25.45 -7.55 2.22
C VAL A 12 24.63 -7.85 3.47
N PHE A 13 23.31 -7.98 3.32
CA PHE A 13 22.39 -8.32 4.42
C PHE A 13 22.40 -9.82 4.67
N ALA A 14 22.36 -10.64 3.61
CA ALA A 14 22.38 -12.09 3.71
C ALA A 14 23.64 -12.61 4.42
N GLU A 15 24.83 -12.07 4.10
CA GLU A 15 26.11 -12.43 4.73
C GLU A 15 26.15 -12.16 6.25
N ARG A 16 25.30 -11.25 6.73
CA ARG A 16 25.15 -10.90 8.15
C ARG A 16 23.98 -11.61 8.83
N GLY A 17 23.33 -12.54 8.14
CA GLY A 17 22.16 -13.24 8.65
C GLY A 17 20.91 -12.36 8.77
N ILE A 18 20.84 -11.26 8.00
CA ILE A 18 19.69 -10.33 8.00
C ILE A 18 18.80 -10.65 6.81
N GLN A 19 17.56 -11.06 7.08
CA GLN A 19 16.57 -11.31 6.03
C GLN A 19 15.90 -10.00 5.59
N LEU A 20 15.98 -9.71 4.29
CA LEU A 20 15.23 -8.62 3.69
C LEU A 20 13.82 -9.07 3.32
N THR A 21 12.83 -8.22 3.60
CA THR A 21 11.46 -8.39 3.15
C THR A 21 11.02 -7.16 2.37
N TRP A 22 10.21 -7.39 1.35
CA TRP A 22 9.78 -6.35 0.42
C TRP A 22 8.31 -6.07 0.61
N PHE A 23 7.98 -4.80 0.84
CA PHE A 23 6.60 -4.41 0.96
C PHE A 23 5.93 -4.42 -0.41
N ASP A 24 4.85 -5.19 -0.53
CA ASP A 24 3.99 -5.20 -1.71
C ASP A 24 2.82 -4.23 -1.48
N TYR A 25 2.64 -3.30 -2.41
CA TYR A 25 1.53 -2.33 -2.42
C TYR A 25 0.45 -2.70 -3.45
N ALA A 26 0.51 -3.90 -4.05
CA ALA A 26 -0.56 -4.39 -4.91
C ALA A 26 -1.82 -4.76 -4.12
N GLY A 27 -2.96 -4.80 -4.83
CA GLY A 27 -4.22 -5.32 -4.31
C GLY A 27 -4.96 -4.41 -3.33
N TYR A 28 -4.66 -3.11 -3.31
CA TYR A 28 -5.55 -2.14 -2.67
C TYR A 28 -6.76 -1.91 -3.58
N PRO A 29 -7.99 -2.12 -3.10
CA PRO A 29 -9.19 -1.83 -3.88
C PRO A 29 -9.26 -0.35 -4.26
N GLU A 30 -9.67 -0.08 -5.49
CA GLU A 30 -10.07 1.27 -5.90
C GLU A 30 -11.41 1.61 -5.26
N TYR A 31 -11.61 2.89 -4.95
CA TYR A 31 -12.85 3.39 -4.36
C TYR A 31 -13.34 4.62 -5.14
N PRO A 32 -14.65 4.89 -5.12
CA PRO A 32 -15.20 6.05 -5.82
C PRO A 32 -14.63 7.33 -5.22
N GLN A 33 -14.05 8.18 -6.06
CA GLN A 33 -13.63 9.54 -5.70
C GLN A 33 -14.64 10.55 -6.24
N LEU A 34 -14.80 11.67 -5.54
CA LEU A 34 -15.78 12.69 -5.90
C LEU A 34 -15.46 13.39 -7.25
N TRP A 35 -14.20 13.44 -7.65
CA TRP A 35 -13.75 14.19 -8.82
C TRP A 35 -12.89 13.33 -9.76
N GLY A 36 -13.54 12.75 -10.77
CA GLY A 36 -12.87 12.01 -11.83
C GLY A 36 -12.48 10.58 -11.42
N ASP A 37 -11.45 10.07 -12.08
CA ASP A 37 -10.97 8.70 -11.91
C ASP A 37 -10.13 8.54 -10.64
N PHE A 38 -10.01 7.30 -10.17
CA PHE A 38 -9.25 6.98 -8.96
C PHE A 38 -7.77 7.37 -9.06
N THR A 39 -7.28 8.07 -8.05
CA THR A 39 -5.86 8.43 -7.91
C THR A 39 -5.20 7.64 -6.77
N GLN A 40 -4.16 6.87 -7.11
CA GLN A 40 -3.32 6.18 -6.12
C GLN A 40 -2.42 7.15 -5.33
N GLY A 41 -1.92 6.71 -4.17
CA GLY A 41 -0.97 7.50 -3.37
C GLY A 41 -1.60 8.62 -2.54
N VAL A 42 -2.92 8.60 -2.37
CA VAL A 42 -3.66 9.54 -1.53
C VAL A 42 -3.64 9.12 -0.05
N THR A 43 -4.05 10.06 0.82
CA THR A 43 -4.07 9.83 2.27
C THR A 43 -5.27 8.98 2.71
N ILE A 44 -5.20 8.40 3.91
CA ILE A 44 -6.35 7.70 4.51
C ILE A 44 -7.59 8.60 4.67
N LEU A 45 -7.39 9.92 4.81
CA LEU A 45 -8.50 10.88 4.92
C LEU A 45 -9.34 10.93 3.64
N ASP A 46 -8.72 10.72 2.47
CA ASP A 46 -9.43 10.69 1.19
C ASP A 46 -10.44 9.54 1.16
N LEU A 47 -9.99 8.33 1.52
CA LEU A 47 -10.86 7.17 1.63
C LEU A 47 -12.01 7.40 2.62
N LEU A 48 -11.69 7.92 3.82
CA LEU A 48 -12.69 8.15 4.87
C LEU A 48 -13.75 9.17 4.44
N PHE A 49 -13.37 10.23 3.72
CA PHE A 49 -14.31 11.26 3.30
C PHE A 49 -15.09 10.90 2.03
N ASN A 50 -14.53 10.10 1.13
CA ASN A 50 -15.26 9.61 -0.04
C ASN A 50 -16.21 8.44 0.30
N CYS A 51 -15.84 7.56 1.24
CA CYS A 51 -16.59 6.32 1.51
C CYS A 51 -17.27 6.28 2.88
N GLY A 52 -16.94 7.17 3.82
CA GLY A 52 -17.54 7.21 5.15
C GLY A 52 -17.46 5.88 5.89
N MET A 53 -18.62 5.38 6.33
CA MET A 53 -18.72 4.10 7.06
C MET A 53 -18.30 2.88 6.21
N ASP A 54 -18.40 3.00 4.88
CA ASP A 54 -18.05 1.93 3.95
C ASP A 54 -16.55 1.90 3.61
N ALA A 55 -15.74 2.81 4.18
CA ALA A 55 -14.30 2.88 3.94
C ALA A 55 -13.58 1.55 4.20
N HIS A 56 -14.04 0.78 5.18
CA HIS A 56 -13.46 -0.52 5.53
C HIS A 56 -13.54 -1.55 4.39
N CYS A 57 -14.51 -1.42 3.48
CA CYS A 57 -14.66 -2.29 2.30
C CYS A 57 -13.53 -2.12 1.28
N TYR A 58 -12.80 -1.00 1.35
CA TYR A 58 -11.73 -0.65 0.41
C TYR A 58 -10.32 -0.75 1.04
N MET A 59 -10.23 -1.34 2.23
CA MET A 59 -8.96 -1.56 2.92
C MET A 59 -8.47 -3.00 2.74
N ARG A 60 -7.16 -3.16 2.49
CA ARG A 60 -6.55 -4.50 2.30
C ARG A 60 -6.54 -5.36 3.58
N TYR A 61 -6.46 -4.74 4.75
CA TYR A 61 -6.31 -5.44 6.04
C TYR A 61 -7.32 -4.95 7.07
N VAL A 62 -8.59 -5.26 6.84
CA VAL A 62 -9.67 -5.06 7.81
C VAL A 62 -10.04 -6.40 8.43
N ARG A 63 -10.20 -6.41 9.76
CA ARG A 63 -10.84 -7.53 10.46
C ARG A 63 -12.34 -7.27 10.43
N SER A 64 -13.07 -8.11 9.71
CA SER A 64 -14.53 -8.24 9.77
C SER A 64 -14.97 -8.94 11.06
#